data_AF-A0AAN9S660-F1
#
_entry.id   AF-A0AAN9S660-F1
#
_cell.length_a   1.000
_cell.length_b   1.000
_cell.length_c   1.000
_cell.angle_alpha   90.00
_cell.angle_beta   90.00
_cell.angle_gamma   90.00
#
_symmetry.space_group_name_H-M   'P 1'
#
loop_
_entity.id
_entity.type
_entity.pdbx_description
1 polymer ?
#
loop_
_entity_poly.entity_id
_entity_poly.type
_entity_poly.pdbx_seq_one_letter_code
_entity_poly.pdbx_strand_id
1 'polypeptide(L)'
;MRKIFHRVLLLALFLASFTLISSASTKQQETKHDPVAINMQRKLLGYVPEAKKAALQNLEDVLLEPPRAASGKSRVYLKRTKYLPDLMGDSLESYPRRIFIDVGLPEKNGGIGTDWFGKTYPTRNQKFEMYKLETVVEGGPQIEMSDWLRKNVKEEEYVVMKAEAEVVEEMVRSRAIMLVDELFLECKPQLGNKKKENRRAYWECLALYGKLRDEGVAVHQWWG
;
A
#
# COMPACT_ATOMS: atom_id res chain seq x y z
N MET A 1 12.09 2.08 -74.36
CA MET A 1 10.73 2.68 -74.38
C MET A 1 10.31 3.03 -72.97
N ARG A 2 10.22 4.34 -72.71
CA ARG A 2 9.27 5.03 -71.80
C ARG A 2 8.96 4.32 -70.47
N LYS A 3 9.75 4.62 -69.42
CA LYS A 3 9.32 4.73 -68.00
C LYS A 3 10.46 4.97 -66.98
N ILE A 4 11.65 5.40 -67.41
CA ILE A 4 12.77 5.75 -66.50
C ILE A 4 13.05 7.28 -66.46
N PHE A 5 12.37 8.07 -67.28
CA PHE A 5 12.66 9.50 -67.50
C PHE A 5 11.78 10.49 -66.69
N HIS A 6 11.22 10.09 -65.55
CA HIS A 6 10.35 10.97 -64.74
C HIS A 6 10.73 11.14 -63.27
N ARG A 7 11.88 10.60 -62.83
CA ARG A 7 12.37 10.77 -61.45
C ARG A 7 13.62 11.63 -61.31
N VAL A 8 14.12 12.22 -62.40
CA VAL A 8 15.37 13.01 -62.39
C VAL A 8 15.14 14.51 -62.69
N LEU A 9 13.90 14.93 -62.99
CA LEU A 9 13.58 16.32 -63.39
C LEU A 9 12.84 17.16 -62.35
N LEU A 10 12.79 16.75 -61.08
CA LEU A 10 12.17 17.52 -59.99
C LEU A 10 13.15 17.83 -58.84
N LEU A 11 14.45 17.64 -59.09
CA LEU A 11 15.54 17.90 -58.14
C LEU A 11 16.33 19.18 -58.47
N ALA A 12 15.85 20.01 -59.40
CA ALA A 12 16.58 21.18 -59.90
C ALA A 12 15.74 22.47 -59.97
N LEU A 13 14.82 22.71 -59.02
CA LEU A 13 14.05 23.96 -58.93
C LEU A 13 13.93 24.55 -57.50
N PHE A 14 14.87 24.25 -56.59
CA PHE A 14 14.97 24.96 -55.30
C PHE A 14 16.41 25.39 -54.99
N LEU A 15 17.17 25.76 -56.03
CA LEU A 15 18.40 26.54 -55.89
C LEU A 15 18.17 27.87 -56.59
N ALA A 16 17.81 28.89 -55.80
CA ALA A 16 18.10 30.33 -55.99
C ALA A 16 16.94 31.19 -55.49
N SER A 17 16.87 31.41 -54.18
CA SER A 17 16.18 32.60 -53.64
C SER A 17 16.49 32.79 -52.14
N PHE A 18 17.23 33.87 -51.89
CA PHE A 18 17.35 34.64 -50.64
C PHE A 18 18.22 34.13 -49.49
N THR A 19 19.50 34.50 -49.60
CA THR A 19 20.34 34.99 -48.51
C THR A 19 19.68 36.17 -47.75
N LEU A 20 19.61 36.06 -46.41
CA LEU A 20 19.86 37.11 -45.39
C LEU A 20 19.05 36.81 -44.12
N ILE A 21 19.64 36.11 -43.14
CA ILE A 21 19.26 36.28 -41.72
C ILE A 21 20.54 36.24 -40.87
N SER A 22 20.65 37.27 -40.04
CA SER A 22 21.73 37.69 -39.16
C SER A 22 22.22 36.61 -38.18
N SER A 23 23.53 36.54 -37.98
CA SER A 23 24.17 35.84 -36.87
C SER A 23 23.94 36.59 -35.56
N ALA A 24 22.92 36.19 -34.79
CA ALA A 24 22.72 36.62 -33.41
C ALA A 24 23.29 35.57 -32.45
N SER A 25 24.42 35.91 -31.82
CA SER A 25 25.01 35.18 -30.71
C SER A 25 24.03 35.17 -29.53
N THR A 26 23.42 34.02 -29.26
CA THR A 26 22.55 33.86 -28.08
C THR A 26 23.35 33.14 -27.01
N LYS A 27 23.61 33.88 -25.93
CA LYS A 27 24.32 33.41 -24.73
C LYS A 27 23.74 32.09 -24.24
N GLN A 28 24.62 31.14 -23.93
CA GLN A 28 24.32 30.05 -23.00
C GLN A 28 23.85 30.68 -21.68
N GLN A 29 22.57 30.52 -21.37
CA GLN A 29 22.05 30.83 -20.07
C GLN A 29 22.03 29.52 -19.30
N GLU A 30 23.09 29.32 -18.53
CA GLU A 30 23.20 28.28 -17.51
C GLU A 30 22.06 28.50 -16.51
N THR A 31 20.99 27.72 -16.66
CA THR A 31 19.91 27.67 -15.69
C THR A 31 20.45 27.01 -14.45
N LYS A 32 20.79 27.84 -13.44
CA LYS A 32 20.89 27.41 -12.04
C LYS A 32 19.65 26.58 -11.70
N HIS A 33 19.84 25.27 -11.58
CA HIS A 33 18.86 24.40 -10.97
C HIS A 33 18.92 24.65 -9.46
N ASP A 34 18.13 25.61 -8.99
CA ASP A 34 17.76 25.62 -7.58
C ASP A 34 16.97 24.32 -7.31
N PRO A 35 17.25 23.60 -6.20
CA PRO A 35 16.54 22.37 -5.87
C PRO A 35 15.16 22.74 -5.32
N VAL A 36 14.24 23.06 -6.23
CA VAL A 36 12.87 23.39 -5.88
C VAL A 36 12.11 22.09 -5.65
N ALA A 37 11.78 21.88 -4.38
CA ALA A 37 10.67 21.11 -3.86
C ALA A 37 10.55 19.67 -4.40
N ILE A 38 11.21 18.76 -3.70
CA ILE A 38 10.83 17.34 -3.67
C ILE A 38 9.36 17.31 -3.23
N ASN A 39 8.47 17.10 -4.20
CA ASN A 39 7.06 16.89 -3.98
C ASN A 39 6.89 15.58 -3.20
N MET A 40 7.00 15.65 -1.87
CA MET A 40 6.85 14.55 -0.92
C MET A 40 5.37 14.22 -0.66
N GLN A 41 4.58 14.25 -1.72
CA GLN A 41 3.20 13.80 -1.71
C GLN A 41 3.27 12.32 -2.06
N ARG A 42 3.17 11.46 -1.03
CA ARG A 42 3.40 10.01 -1.05
C ARG A 42 4.09 9.44 -2.29
N LYS A 43 5.24 8.82 -2.07
CA LYS A 43 5.80 7.74 -2.92
C LYS A 43 4.86 6.51 -3.09
N LEU A 44 3.57 6.68 -2.77
CA LEU A 44 2.48 5.72 -2.85
C LEU A 44 1.29 6.21 -3.70
N LEU A 45 1.10 7.51 -4.01
CA LEU A 45 -0.16 7.99 -4.61
C LEU A 45 -0.08 8.82 -5.90
N GLY A 46 1.11 9.10 -6.42
CA GLY A 46 1.29 9.61 -7.80
C GLY A 46 2.09 8.67 -8.72
N TYR A 47 2.78 7.72 -8.11
CA TYR A 47 3.58 6.69 -8.76
C TYR A 47 3.58 5.53 -7.77
N VAL A 48 2.70 4.54 -7.95
CA VAL A 48 2.98 3.23 -7.35
C VAL A 48 4.29 2.82 -8.01
N PRO A 49 5.43 2.72 -7.31
CA PRO A 49 6.63 2.25 -7.96
C PRO A 49 6.26 0.90 -8.53
N GLU A 50 6.57 0.63 -9.79
CA GLU A 50 6.34 -0.68 -10.40
C GLU A 50 6.81 -1.81 -9.47
N ALA A 51 7.83 -1.54 -8.65
CA ALA A 51 8.28 -2.35 -7.54
C ALA A 51 7.21 -2.71 -6.49
N LYS A 52 6.40 -1.76 -5.97
CA LYS A 52 5.33 -2.08 -5.01
C LYS A 52 4.23 -2.92 -5.68
N LYS A 53 3.83 -2.57 -6.90
CA LYS A 53 2.86 -3.37 -7.66
C LYS A 53 3.37 -4.79 -7.93
N ALA A 54 4.65 -4.93 -8.29
CA ALA A 54 5.32 -6.21 -8.47
C ALA A 54 5.44 -6.99 -7.15
N ALA A 55 5.71 -6.31 -6.03
CA ALA A 55 5.71 -6.94 -4.70
C ALA A 55 4.32 -7.48 -4.35
N LEU A 56 3.26 -6.71 -4.59
CA LEU A 56 1.87 -7.14 -4.31
C LEU A 56 1.41 -8.35 -5.15
N GLN A 57 1.99 -8.55 -6.34
CA GLN A 57 1.77 -9.76 -7.15
C GLN A 57 2.40 -11.01 -6.52
N ASN A 58 3.42 -10.84 -5.70
CA ASN A 58 4.17 -11.92 -5.06
C ASN A 58 3.72 -12.22 -3.62
N LEU A 59 2.69 -11.52 -3.10
CA LEU A 59 2.06 -11.82 -1.80
C LEU A 59 1.54 -13.27 -1.73
N GLU A 60 1.25 -13.74 -0.52
CA GLU A 60 0.65 -15.06 -0.35
C GLU A 60 -0.72 -15.19 -1.02
N ASP A 61 -1.06 -16.42 -1.41
CA ASP A 61 -2.37 -16.71 -2.01
C ASP A 61 -3.51 -16.52 -1.00
N VAL A 62 -4.63 -16.02 -1.49
CA VAL A 62 -5.86 -15.90 -0.70
C VAL A 62 -6.34 -17.30 -0.29
N LEU A 63 -6.73 -17.46 0.97
CA LEU A 63 -7.42 -18.67 1.39
C LEU A 63 -8.86 -18.54 0.91
N LEU A 64 -9.34 -19.49 0.10
CA LEU A 64 -10.72 -19.48 -0.38
C LEU A 64 -11.67 -20.23 0.58
N GLU A 65 -11.12 -20.89 1.58
CA GLU A 65 -11.88 -21.61 2.60
C GLU A 65 -11.50 -21.16 4.01
N PRO A 66 -12.48 -21.02 4.92
CA PRO A 66 -12.22 -20.73 6.31
C PRO A 66 -11.21 -21.71 6.91
N PRO A 67 -10.12 -21.22 7.54
CA PRO A 67 -9.28 -22.07 8.36
C PRO A 67 -10.15 -22.73 9.43
N ARG A 68 -10.17 -24.06 9.48
CA ARG A 68 -10.87 -24.76 10.56
C ARG A 68 -10.14 -24.41 11.85
N ALA A 69 -10.71 -23.56 12.71
CA ALA A 69 -10.10 -23.14 13.98
C ALA A 69 -9.64 -24.35 14.84
N ALA A 70 -10.34 -25.49 14.74
CA ALA A 70 -9.97 -26.74 15.42
C ALA A 70 -8.71 -27.45 14.88
N SER A 71 -8.15 -27.02 13.75
CA SER A 71 -7.06 -27.72 13.07
C SER A 71 -5.65 -27.16 13.34
N GLY A 72 -5.52 -26.06 14.10
CA GLY A 72 -4.23 -25.43 14.39
C GLY A 72 -3.50 -24.85 13.15
N LYS A 73 -4.18 -24.82 12.00
CA LYS A 73 -3.61 -24.37 10.73
C LYS A 73 -3.38 -22.86 10.65
N SER A 74 -4.05 -22.06 11.47
CA SER A 74 -3.84 -20.59 11.52
C SER A 74 -2.37 -20.22 11.76
N ARG A 75 -1.71 -20.90 12.70
CA ARG A 75 -0.27 -20.75 12.99
C ARG A 75 0.63 -21.20 11.85
N VAL A 76 0.16 -22.08 10.96
CA VAL A 76 0.89 -22.51 9.76
C VAL A 76 0.82 -21.44 8.67
N TYR A 77 -0.29 -20.72 8.57
CA TYR A 77 -0.44 -19.63 7.58
C TYR A 77 0.40 -18.41 7.94
N LEU A 78 0.50 -18.05 9.23
CA LEU A 78 1.42 -16.99 9.68
C LEU A 78 2.89 -17.26 9.30
N LYS A 79 3.29 -18.53 9.19
CA LYS A 79 4.66 -18.91 8.75
C LYS A 79 4.89 -18.75 7.25
N ARG A 80 3.83 -18.54 6.46
CA ARG A 80 3.88 -18.39 5.00
C ARG A 80 3.69 -16.94 4.55
N THR A 81 3.40 -16.04 5.50
CA THR A 81 3.29 -14.62 5.25
C THR A 81 4.55 -14.10 4.59
N LYS A 82 4.39 -13.39 3.47
CA LYS A 82 5.50 -12.75 2.76
C LYS A 82 5.43 -11.26 3.05
N TYR A 83 6.24 -10.81 4.00
CA TYR A 83 6.20 -9.42 4.46
C TYR A 83 6.63 -8.45 3.37
N LEU A 84 6.03 -7.26 3.36
CA LEU A 84 6.33 -6.24 2.36
C LEU A 84 7.82 -5.85 2.31
N PRO A 85 8.55 -5.67 3.43
CA PRO A 85 9.98 -5.37 3.40
C PRO A 85 10.83 -6.50 2.82
N ASP A 86 10.39 -7.76 2.94
CA ASP A 86 11.08 -8.90 2.33
C ASP A 86 10.86 -8.94 0.83
N LEU A 87 9.64 -8.67 0.37
CA LEU A 87 9.28 -8.66 -1.05
C LEU A 87 9.94 -7.50 -1.81
N MET A 88 10.11 -6.35 -1.15
CA MET A 88 10.73 -5.16 -1.75
C MET A 88 12.25 -5.10 -1.56
N GLY A 89 12.82 -5.93 -0.68
CA GLY A 89 14.21 -5.81 -0.27
C GLY A 89 14.50 -4.49 0.47
N ASP A 90 13.50 -3.96 1.18
CA ASP A 90 13.58 -2.67 1.85
C ASP A 90 14.27 -2.80 3.22
N SER A 91 15.22 -1.91 3.51
CA SER A 91 15.91 -1.84 4.81
C SER A 91 15.07 -1.13 5.87
N LEU A 92 14.02 -0.41 5.46
CA LEU A 92 13.19 0.47 6.27
C LEU A 92 13.91 1.69 6.84
N GLU A 93 15.20 1.89 6.58
CA GLU A 93 16.00 2.98 7.15
C GLU A 93 15.62 4.35 6.61
N SER A 94 15.20 4.42 5.33
CA SER A 94 14.86 5.68 4.66
C SER A 94 13.63 6.37 5.23
N TYR A 95 12.81 5.66 6.00
CA TYR A 95 11.61 6.21 6.61
C TYR A 95 11.99 7.00 7.88
N PRO A 96 11.49 8.24 8.05
CA PRO A 96 11.76 9.03 9.25
C PRO A 96 11.15 8.36 10.50
N ARG A 97 10.01 7.69 10.33
CA ARG A 97 9.32 6.97 11.40
C ARG A 97 8.70 5.68 10.87
N ARG A 98 8.70 4.66 11.74
CA ARG A 98 8.09 3.35 11.50
C ARG A 98 7.11 3.10 12.63
N ILE A 99 5.88 2.76 12.28
CA ILE A 99 4.77 2.70 13.23
C ILE A 99 4.10 1.34 13.11
N PHE A 100 3.81 0.73 14.25
CA PHE A 100 2.90 -0.40 14.33
C PHE A 100 1.67 -0.01 15.13
N ILE A 101 0.49 -0.31 14.59
CA ILE A 101 -0.80 -0.01 15.22
C ILE A 101 -1.58 -1.32 15.38
N ASP A 102 -1.88 -1.71 16.61
CA ASP A 102 -2.79 -2.82 16.93
C ASP A 102 -4.14 -2.26 17.34
N VAL A 103 -5.14 -2.46 16.48
CA VAL A 103 -6.52 -2.03 16.68
C VAL A 103 -7.41 -3.24 16.86
N GLY A 104 -8.10 -3.32 17.98
CA GLY A 104 -9.06 -4.40 18.21
C GLY A 104 -9.79 -4.26 19.53
N LEU A 105 -10.66 -5.22 19.80
CA LEU A 105 -11.37 -5.28 21.07
C LEU A 105 -10.39 -5.56 22.23
N PRO A 106 -10.69 -5.05 23.44
CA PRO A 106 -9.95 -5.45 24.63
C PRO A 106 -10.15 -6.95 24.90
N GLU A 107 -9.22 -7.77 24.42
CA GLU A 107 -9.25 -9.21 24.67
C GLU A 107 -8.90 -9.51 26.14
N LYS A 108 -9.67 -10.41 26.78
CA LYS A 108 -9.37 -10.93 28.13
C LYS A 108 -8.04 -11.69 28.21
N ASN A 109 -7.47 -12.07 27.07
CA ASN A 109 -6.14 -12.65 26.94
C ASN A 109 -5.29 -11.68 26.09
N GLY A 110 -4.53 -10.82 26.77
CA GLY A 110 -3.90 -9.68 26.15
C GLY A 110 -2.97 -10.00 24.96
N GLY A 111 -3.05 -9.16 23.94
CA GLY A 111 -1.88 -8.69 23.18
C GLY A 111 -1.24 -9.68 22.23
N ILE A 112 -2.01 -10.56 21.58
CA ILE A 112 -1.47 -11.44 20.53
C ILE A 112 -0.78 -10.63 19.42
N GLY A 113 -1.30 -9.45 19.06
CA GLY A 113 -0.75 -8.61 18.00
C GLY A 113 0.64 -8.04 18.32
N THR A 114 0.78 -7.33 19.44
CA THR A 114 2.04 -6.69 19.84
C THR A 114 3.15 -7.70 20.19
N ASP A 115 2.81 -8.80 20.87
CA ASP A 115 3.77 -9.85 21.21
C ASP A 115 4.24 -10.61 19.95
N TRP A 116 3.33 -10.90 19.02
CA TRP A 116 3.70 -11.51 17.74
C TRP A 116 4.58 -10.58 16.90
N PHE A 117 4.28 -9.27 16.86
CA PHE A 117 5.00 -8.32 16.02
C PHE A 117 6.48 -8.29 16.39
N GLY A 118 6.82 -8.13 17.67
CA GLY A 118 8.21 -8.10 18.13
C GLY A 118 8.97 -9.42 17.91
N LYS A 119 8.25 -10.55 17.82
CA LYS A 119 8.85 -11.89 17.64
C LYS A 119 8.99 -12.32 16.19
N THR A 120 8.13 -11.83 15.31
CA THR A 120 7.95 -12.43 13.97
C THR A 120 8.13 -11.42 12.84
N TYR A 121 7.73 -10.16 13.03
CA TYR A 121 7.78 -9.17 11.97
C TYR A 121 9.24 -8.77 11.66
N PRO A 122 9.65 -8.68 10.38
CA PRO A 122 11.02 -8.35 10.01
C PRO A 122 11.30 -6.85 10.17
N THR A 123 11.64 -6.43 11.39
CA THR A 123 11.90 -5.01 11.72
C THR A 123 13.22 -4.47 11.15
N ARG A 124 14.10 -5.33 10.61
CA ARG A 124 15.43 -4.96 10.10
C ARG A 124 16.30 -4.20 11.12
N ASN A 125 16.18 -4.56 12.40
CA ASN A 125 16.81 -3.87 13.53
C ASN A 125 16.41 -2.38 13.68
N GLN A 126 15.34 -1.96 13.01
CA GLN A 126 14.79 -0.61 13.15
C GLN A 126 13.84 -0.52 14.32
N LYS A 127 13.74 0.68 14.92
CA LYS A 127 12.78 0.96 15.99
C LYS A 127 11.41 1.27 15.41
N PHE A 128 10.39 0.65 16.00
CA PHE A 128 8.98 0.89 15.71
C PHE A 128 8.30 1.58 16.90
N GLU A 129 7.51 2.61 16.63
CA GLU A 129 6.57 3.17 17.60
C GLU A 129 5.30 2.31 17.62
N MET A 130 4.93 1.84 18.81
CA MET A 130 3.85 0.88 18.98
C MET A 130 2.63 1.58 19.58
N TYR A 131 1.49 1.52 18.88
CA TYR A 131 0.20 2.03 19.36
C TYR A 131 -0.77 0.87 19.52
N LYS A 132 -1.40 0.79 20.69
CA LYS A 132 -2.52 -0.12 20.94
C LYS A 132 -3.78 0.70 21.14
N LEU A 133 -4.74 0.54 20.23
CA LEU A 133 -5.98 1.29 20.23
C LEU A 133 -7.14 0.31 20.42
N GLU A 134 -8.01 0.61 21.39
CA GLU A 134 -9.14 -0.24 21.71
C GLU A 134 -10.40 0.29 21.04
N THR A 135 -11.12 -0.57 20.33
CA THR A 135 -12.42 -0.21 19.74
C THR A 135 -13.49 -0.33 20.83
N VAL A 136 -14.07 0.80 21.25
CA VAL A 136 -15.16 0.77 22.23
C VAL A 136 -16.45 0.38 21.51
N VAL A 137 -17.06 -0.73 21.95
CA VAL A 137 -18.37 -1.17 21.47
C VAL A 137 -19.42 -0.46 22.32
N GLU A 138 -20.16 0.45 21.68
CA GLU A 138 -21.33 1.21 22.14
C GLU A 138 -21.12 2.51 22.96
N GLY A 139 -21.73 3.60 22.46
CA GLY A 139 -22.16 4.77 23.23
C GLY A 139 -21.13 5.87 23.55
N GLY A 140 -19.85 5.65 23.30
CA GLY A 140 -18.79 6.65 23.51
C GLY A 140 -18.45 7.47 22.26
N PRO A 141 -17.70 8.59 22.39
CA PRO A 141 -17.16 9.32 21.24
C PRO A 141 -16.36 8.35 20.36
N GLN A 142 -16.86 8.06 19.16
CA GLN A 142 -16.13 7.32 18.14
C GLN A 142 -14.93 8.18 17.75
N ILE A 143 -13.74 7.85 18.24
CA ILE A 143 -12.54 8.25 17.51
C ILE A 143 -12.55 7.35 16.28
N GLU A 144 -13.03 7.87 15.15
CA GLU A 144 -12.91 7.17 13.88
C GLU A 144 -11.42 6.93 13.62
N MET A 145 -11.08 5.68 13.30
CA MET A 145 -9.69 5.28 13.11
C MET A 145 -9.05 6.10 11.97
N SER A 146 -9.84 6.42 10.96
CA SER A 146 -9.44 7.34 9.91
C SER A 146 -8.98 8.70 10.41
N ASP A 147 -9.71 9.35 11.31
CA ASP A 147 -9.33 10.64 11.88
C ASP A 147 -8.05 10.55 12.70
N TRP A 148 -7.91 9.48 13.49
CA TRP A 148 -6.69 9.25 14.25
C TRP A 148 -5.49 9.06 13.32
N LEU A 149 -5.62 8.26 12.24
CA LEU A 149 -4.54 8.07 11.26
C LEU A 149 -4.17 9.41 10.61
N ARG A 150 -5.15 10.19 10.16
CA ARG A 150 -4.91 11.50 9.51
C ARG A 150 -4.19 12.49 10.42
N LYS A 151 -4.45 12.43 11.73
CA LYS A 151 -3.85 13.32 12.72
C LYS A 151 -2.46 12.89 13.17
N ASN A 152 -2.19 11.58 13.20
CA ASN A 152 -1.00 11.03 13.86
C ASN A 152 0.01 10.40 12.89
N VAL A 153 -0.39 10.09 11.65
CA VAL A 153 0.45 9.44 10.64
C VAL A 153 0.68 10.41 9.49
N LYS A 154 1.95 10.51 9.06
CA LYS A 154 2.33 11.27 7.88
C LYS A 154 2.57 10.37 6.68
N GLU A 155 2.64 10.99 5.52
CA GLU A 155 2.72 10.31 4.24
C GLU A 155 4.04 9.58 4.01
N GLU A 156 5.11 10.09 4.61
CA GLU A 156 6.49 9.63 4.51
C GLU A 156 6.84 8.50 5.49
N GLU A 157 5.91 8.07 6.34
CA GLU A 157 6.14 7.11 7.42
C GLU A 157 5.76 5.70 6.99
N TYR A 158 6.48 4.69 7.50
CA TYR A 158 6.18 3.30 7.23
C TYR A 158 5.18 2.77 8.26
N VAL A 159 3.99 2.38 7.82
CA VAL A 159 2.90 1.98 8.74
C VAL A 159 2.50 0.53 8.54
N VAL A 160 2.68 -0.23 9.61
CA VAL A 160 2.13 -1.58 9.74
C VAL A 160 0.93 -1.51 10.67
N MET A 161 -0.17 -2.13 10.27
CA MET A 161 -1.39 -2.12 11.08
C MET A 161 -1.97 -3.52 11.20
N LYS A 162 -2.49 -3.85 12.38
CA LYS A 162 -3.36 -4.99 12.59
C LYS A 162 -4.72 -4.44 13.02
N ALA A 163 -5.79 -4.82 12.33
CA ALA A 163 -7.11 -4.26 12.61
C ALA A 163 -8.25 -5.23 12.27
N GLU A 164 -9.36 -5.10 13.01
CA GLU A 164 -10.60 -5.81 12.73
C GLU A 164 -11.29 -5.29 11.46
N ALA A 165 -12.03 -6.17 10.77
CA ALA A 165 -12.63 -5.88 9.47
C ALA A 165 -13.58 -4.67 9.48
N GLU A 166 -14.30 -4.44 10.57
CA GLU A 166 -15.21 -3.29 10.73
C GLU A 166 -14.46 -1.95 10.72
N VAL A 167 -13.29 -1.89 11.38
CA VAL A 167 -12.42 -0.71 11.39
C VAL A 167 -11.83 -0.48 10.00
N VAL A 168 -11.37 -1.56 9.35
CA VAL A 168 -10.77 -1.47 8.03
C VAL A 168 -11.79 -1.01 6.98
N GLU A 169 -13.05 -1.42 7.08
CA GLU A 169 -14.10 -0.93 6.18
C GLU A 169 -14.36 0.56 6.29
N GLU A 170 -14.37 1.10 7.49
CA GLU A 170 -14.45 2.53 7.73
C GLU A 170 -13.28 3.23 7.03
N MET A 171 -12.04 2.78 7.29
CA MET A 171 -10.84 3.36 6.70
C MET A 171 -10.80 3.28 5.17
N VAL A 172 -11.36 2.23 4.58
CA VAL A 172 -11.52 2.10 3.13
C VAL A 172 -12.53 3.13 2.61
N ARG A 173 -13.67 3.31 3.28
CA ARG A 173 -14.68 4.32 2.90
C ARG A 173 -14.15 5.74 2.99
N SER A 174 -13.41 6.05 4.06
CA SER A 174 -12.83 7.36 4.30
C SER A 174 -11.50 7.59 3.57
N ARG A 175 -10.97 6.60 2.82
CA ARG A 175 -9.65 6.60 2.16
C ARG A 175 -8.45 6.76 3.10
N ALA A 176 -8.65 6.64 4.41
CA ALA A 176 -7.55 6.66 5.36
C ALA A 176 -6.68 5.39 5.27
N ILE A 177 -7.19 4.30 4.70
CA ILE A 177 -6.43 3.06 4.48
C ILE A 177 -5.15 3.27 3.66
N MET A 178 -5.13 4.30 2.82
CA MET A 178 -3.95 4.68 2.02
C MET A 178 -2.79 5.17 2.90
N LEU A 179 -3.03 5.39 4.20
CA LEU A 179 -2.01 5.67 5.20
C LEU A 179 -1.30 4.43 5.74
N VAL A 180 -1.72 3.23 5.34
CA VAL A 180 -1.17 1.95 5.79
C VAL A 180 -0.42 1.29 4.65
N ASP A 181 0.84 0.92 4.90
CA ASP A 181 1.66 0.21 3.92
C ASP A 181 1.36 -1.29 3.91
N GLU A 182 1.27 -1.86 5.10
CA GLU A 182 1.10 -3.29 5.34
C GLU A 182 0.05 -3.55 6.42
N LEU A 183 -0.99 -4.32 6.08
CA LEU A 183 -2.17 -4.54 6.91
C LEU A 183 -2.34 -6.03 7.23
N PHE A 184 -2.47 -6.36 8.51
CA PHE A 184 -2.92 -7.66 9.00
C PHE A 184 -4.42 -7.59 9.30
N LEU A 185 -5.22 -8.03 8.33
CA LEU A 185 -6.68 -7.99 8.41
C LEU A 185 -7.19 -9.12 9.29
N GLU A 186 -7.71 -8.75 10.46
CA GLU A 186 -8.39 -9.68 11.36
C GLU A 186 -9.88 -9.76 11.00
N CYS A 187 -10.29 -10.92 10.48
CA CYS A 187 -11.68 -11.20 10.18
C CYS A 187 -12.11 -12.49 10.88
N LYS A 188 -13.12 -12.41 11.76
CA LYS A 188 -13.64 -13.55 12.54
C LYS A 188 -14.98 -14.01 11.94
N PRO A 189 -14.98 -14.77 10.83
CA PRO A 189 -16.21 -15.18 10.15
C PRO A 189 -17.07 -16.10 11.03
N GLN A 190 -18.37 -16.10 10.76
CA GLN A 190 -19.29 -17.10 11.30
C GLN A 190 -18.94 -18.51 10.79
N LEU A 191 -18.59 -19.42 11.69
CA LEU A 191 -18.33 -20.84 11.41
C LEU A 191 -19.45 -21.70 12.01
N GLY A 192 -20.28 -22.31 11.16
CA GLY A 192 -21.35 -23.26 11.55
C GLY A 192 -22.73 -22.64 11.86
N ASN A 193 -23.67 -23.48 12.33
CA ASN A 193 -25.10 -23.14 12.48
C ASN A 193 -25.46 -22.28 13.71
N LYS A 194 -24.48 -21.79 14.49
CA LYS A 194 -24.77 -20.91 15.63
C LYS A 194 -24.82 -19.47 15.14
N LYS A 195 -26.03 -18.94 14.92
CA LYS A 195 -26.28 -17.50 14.76
C LYS A 195 -25.80 -16.79 16.01
N LYS A 196 -24.56 -16.30 16.00
CA LYS A 196 -24.19 -15.14 16.81
C LYS A 196 -24.58 -13.93 15.97
N GLU A 197 -25.59 -13.19 16.40
CA GLU A 197 -25.92 -11.89 15.79
C GLU A 197 -24.61 -11.08 15.68
N ASN A 198 -24.42 -10.41 14.54
CA ASN A 198 -23.25 -9.58 14.24
C ASN A 198 -21.92 -10.23 13.82
N ARG A 199 -21.92 -11.43 13.19
CA ARG A 199 -20.69 -11.96 12.58
C ARG A 199 -20.77 -12.03 11.07
N ARG A 200 -19.75 -11.46 10.42
CA ARG A 200 -19.51 -11.45 8.99
C ARG A 200 -19.45 -12.86 8.40
N ALA A 201 -19.97 -13.03 7.19
CA ALA A 201 -19.80 -14.26 6.43
C ALA A 201 -18.42 -14.28 5.73
N TYR A 202 -17.85 -15.46 5.54
CA TYR A 202 -16.47 -15.61 5.05
C TYR A 202 -16.17 -14.86 3.74
N TRP A 203 -17.07 -14.96 2.76
CA TRP A 203 -16.99 -14.26 1.48
C TRP A 203 -16.95 -12.72 1.60
N GLU A 204 -17.55 -12.12 2.62
CA GLU A 204 -17.48 -10.68 2.85
C GLU A 204 -16.07 -10.28 3.34
N CYS A 205 -15.40 -11.15 4.12
CA CYS A 205 -13.97 -10.96 4.44
C CYS A 205 -13.11 -11.02 3.18
N LEU A 206 -13.38 -11.97 2.28
CA LEU A 206 -12.65 -12.11 1.02
C LEU A 206 -12.87 -10.92 0.08
N ALA A 207 -14.10 -10.41 0.02
CA ALA A 207 -14.42 -9.23 -0.76
C ALA A 207 -13.65 -7.99 -0.25
N LEU A 208 -13.60 -7.79 1.06
CA LEU A 208 -12.80 -6.72 1.66
C LEU A 208 -11.30 -6.91 1.37
N TYR A 209 -10.79 -8.13 1.53
CA TYR A 209 -9.40 -8.48 1.23
C TYR A 209 -9.04 -8.16 -0.22
N GLY A 210 -9.88 -8.55 -1.18
CA GLY A 210 -9.70 -8.24 -2.60
C GLY A 210 -9.66 -6.73 -2.85
N LYS A 211 -10.62 -5.99 -2.29
CA LYS A 211 -10.67 -4.53 -2.40
C LYS A 211 -9.40 -3.85 -1.88
N LEU A 212 -8.85 -4.31 -0.75
CA LEU A 212 -7.61 -3.76 -0.19
C LEU A 212 -6.41 -3.97 -1.13
N ARG A 213 -6.33 -5.11 -1.81
CA ARG A 213 -5.30 -5.37 -2.83
C ARG A 213 -5.45 -4.46 -4.04
N ASP A 214 -6.68 -4.20 -4.46
CA ASP A 214 -6.98 -3.29 -5.57
C ASP A 214 -6.58 -1.83 -5.24
N GLU A 215 -6.72 -1.43 -3.97
CA GLU A 215 -6.25 -0.14 -3.45
C GLU A 215 -4.72 -0.09 -3.24
N GLY A 216 -3.99 -1.17 -3.53
CA GLY A 216 -2.53 -1.22 -3.45
C GLY A 216 -1.96 -1.40 -2.04
N VAL A 217 -2.76 -1.92 -1.11
CA VAL A 217 -2.34 -2.22 0.27
C VAL A 217 -1.74 -3.64 0.32
N ALA A 218 -0.60 -3.80 1.00
CA ALA A 218 -0.06 -5.14 1.27
C ALA A 218 -0.87 -5.77 2.40
N VAL A 219 -1.92 -6.52 2.05
CA VAL A 219 -2.84 -7.10 3.03
C VAL A 219 -2.55 -8.59 3.27
N HIS A 220 -2.52 -8.94 4.55
CA HIS A 220 -2.32 -10.27 5.07
C HIS A 220 -3.55 -10.77 5.83
N GLN A 221 -3.71 -12.07 5.78
CA GLN A 221 -4.84 -12.80 6.32
C GLN A 221 -4.62 -13.18 7.80
N TRP A 222 -5.37 -12.59 8.75
CA TRP A 222 -5.26 -12.87 10.19
C TRP A 222 -6.53 -13.56 10.75
N TRP A 223 -6.65 -14.87 10.55
CA TRP A 223 -7.90 -15.61 10.80
C TRP A 223 -8.03 -16.28 12.19
N GLY A 224 -7.10 -16.04 13.13
CA GLY A 224 -7.11 -16.66 14.47
C GLY A 224 -6.59 -18.09 14.51
#